data_AF-A0A367G8N3-F1
#
_entry.id   AF-A0A367G8N3-F1
#
_cell.length_a   1.000
_cell.length_b   1.000
_cell.length_c   1.000
_cell.angle_alpha   90.00
_cell.angle_beta   90.00
_cell.angle_gamma   90.00
#
_symmetry.space_group_name_H-M   'P 1'
#
loop_
_entity.id
_entity.type
_entity.pdbx_description
1 polymer ?
#
loop_
_entity_poly.entity_id
_entity_poly.type
_entity_poly.pdbx_seq_one_letter_code
_entity_poly.pdbx_strand_id
1 'polypeptide(L)'
;MLARWISDFDCELATQFWYIIRTGSYEIEQLSKSTRKHIRQAFKKCYVRKIEDNEIEKMYSCYQAAYKRYEKADNFRSFESIKDEFLNRKNKNMFYYGAFELETNSLIVFFYLYLLSGIF
;
A
#
# COMPACT_ATOMS: atom_id res chain seq x y z
N MET A 1 -16.96 -17.40 -21.28
CA MET A 1 -15.58 -16.90 -21.48
C MET A 1 -15.60 -16.00 -22.70
N LEU A 2 -15.45 -14.68 -22.54
CA LEU A 2 -15.37 -13.75 -23.67
C LEU A 2 -13.93 -13.25 -23.74
N ALA A 3 -13.10 -13.93 -24.53
CA ALA A 3 -11.83 -13.38 -24.96
C ALA A 3 -12.14 -12.24 -25.95
N ARG A 4 -11.69 -11.02 -25.64
CA ARG A 4 -11.75 -9.89 -26.57
C ARG A 4 -10.70 -10.14 -27.65
N TRP A 5 -11.14 -10.24 -28.90
CA TRP A 5 -10.26 -10.25 -30.07
C TRP A 5 -9.59 -8.89 -30.20
N ILE A 6 -8.26 -8.84 -30.08
CA ILE A 6 -7.45 -7.62 -30.26
C ILE A 6 -6.79 -7.76 -31.63
N SER A 7 -7.50 -7.40 -32.70
CA SER A 7 -6.98 -7.50 -34.08
C SER A 7 -5.85 -6.51 -34.36
N ASP A 8 -5.66 -5.51 -33.50
CA ASP A 8 -4.72 -4.40 -33.71
C ASP A 8 -3.72 -4.28 -32.54
N PHE A 9 -3.16 -5.41 -32.09
CA PHE A 9 -2.12 -5.39 -31.04
C PHE A 9 -0.83 -4.70 -31.53
N ASP A 10 -0.48 -4.90 -32.81
CA ASP A 10 0.71 -4.32 -33.45
C ASP A 10 0.33 -3.04 -34.20
N CYS A 11 0.12 -1.95 -33.45
CA CYS A 11 0.09 -0.62 -34.04
C CYS A 11 1.54 -0.17 -34.33
N GLU A 12 1.89 0.08 -35.59
CA GLU A 12 3.22 0.56 -36.01
C GLU A 12 3.54 1.99 -35.53
N LEU A 13 2.60 2.65 -34.86
CA LEU A 13 2.76 3.98 -34.28
C LEU A 13 3.13 3.89 -32.80
N ALA A 14 4.11 4.67 -32.36
CA ALA A 14 4.46 4.82 -30.96
C ALA A 14 3.28 5.39 -30.16
N THR A 15 2.46 4.51 -29.58
CA THR A 15 1.41 4.88 -28.65
C THR A 15 1.97 4.90 -27.23
N GLN A 16 1.41 5.73 -26.36
CA GLN A 16 1.76 5.67 -24.95
C GLN A 16 1.31 4.30 -24.40
N PHE A 17 2.27 3.41 -24.17
CA PHE A 17 2.03 2.09 -23.60
C PHE A 17 1.41 2.17 -22.19
N TRP A 18 1.61 3.30 -21.50
CA TRP A 18 1.11 3.57 -20.16
C TRP A 18 -0.10 4.51 -20.20
N TYR A 19 -1.20 4.06 -19.60
CA TYR A 19 -2.34 4.92 -19.32
C TYR A 19 -2.18 5.53 -17.93
N ILE A 20 -2.29 6.85 -17.83
CA ILE A 20 -2.44 7.50 -16.53
C ILE A 20 -3.85 7.18 -16.02
N ILE A 21 -3.93 6.27 -15.04
CA ILE A 21 -5.20 5.82 -14.46
C ILE A 21 -5.97 6.99 -13.83
N ARG A 22 -5.25 7.98 -13.27
CA ARG A 22 -5.84 9.20 -12.70
C ARG A 22 -4.79 10.29 -12.44
N THR A 23 -5.18 11.54 -12.63
CA THR A 23 -4.43 12.74 -12.23
C THR A 23 -5.25 13.62 -11.29
N GLY A 24 -4.59 14.44 -10.46
CA GLY A 24 -5.23 15.45 -9.61
C GLY A 24 -5.54 15.00 -8.17
N SER A 25 -6.14 15.91 -7.39
CA SER A 25 -6.54 15.65 -6.01
C SER A 25 -7.69 14.65 -5.93
N TYR A 26 -7.67 13.82 -4.89
CA TYR A 26 -8.67 12.78 -4.69
C TYR A 26 -9.38 12.97 -3.36
N GLU A 27 -10.58 13.52 -3.45
CA GLU A 27 -11.44 13.74 -2.30
C GLU A 27 -12.23 12.47 -1.95
N ILE A 28 -12.52 12.28 -0.67
CA ILE A 28 -13.25 11.09 -0.19
C ILE A 28 -14.65 11.01 -0.82
N GLU A 29 -15.25 12.14 -1.19
CA GLU A 29 -16.55 12.27 -1.86
C GLU A 29 -16.59 11.59 -3.23
N GLN A 30 -15.43 11.49 -3.90
CA GLN A 30 -15.29 10.84 -5.20
C GLN A 30 -15.35 9.30 -5.09
N LEU A 31 -15.31 8.75 -3.87
CA LEU A 31 -15.50 7.32 -3.62
C LEU A 31 -16.98 6.94 -3.63
N SER A 32 -17.24 5.70 -4.04
CA SER A 32 -18.58 5.12 -3.97
C SER A 32 -19.17 5.21 -2.56
N LYS A 33 -20.50 5.30 -2.45
CA LYS A 33 -21.20 5.29 -1.15
C LYS A 33 -20.83 4.08 -0.30
N SER A 34 -20.65 2.92 -0.93
CA SER A 34 -20.24 1.67 -0.26
C SER A 34 -18.83 1.78 0.31
N THR A 35 -17.87 2.26 -0.48
CA THR A 35 -16.48 2.44 -0.04
C THR A 35 -16.37 3.44 1.10
N ARG A 36 -17.05 4.59 0.99
CA ARG A 36 -17.12 5.59 2.08
C ARG A 36 -17.71 5.00 3.35
N LYS A 37 -18.75 4.17 3.25
CA LYS A 37 -19.35 3.47 4.39
C LYS A 37 -18.33 2.57 5.09
N HIS A 38 -17.58 1.76 4.34
CA HIS A 38 -16.56 0.88 4.91
C HIS A 38 -15.43 1.66 5.59
N ILE A 39 -14.94 2.74 4.98
CA ILE A 39 -13.92 3.61 5.60
C ILE A 39 -14.42 4.18 6.93
N ARG A 40 -15.64 4.73 6.94
CA ARG A 40 -16.25 5.26 8.18
C ARG A 40 -16.46 4.19 9.25
N GLN A 41 -16.78 2.95 8.86
CA GLN A 41 -16.89 1.83 9.79
C GLN A 41 -15.53 1.43 10.37
N ALA A 42 -14.47 1.43 9.55
CA ALA A 42 -13.11 1.15 10.00
C ALA A 42 -12.64 2.20 11.01
N PHE A 43 -12.89 3.49 10.77
CA PHE A 43 -12.51 4.57 11.69
C PHE A 43 -13.21 4.55 13.06
N LYS A 44 -14.26 3.73 13.23
CA LYS A 44 -14.84 3.48 14.56
C LYS A 44 -14.02 2.49 15.39
N LYS A 45 -13.07 1.78 14.78
CA LYS A 45 -12.32 0.67 15.39
C LYS A 45 -10.81 0.89 15.32
N CYS A 46 -10.33 1.61 14.32
CA CYS A 46 -8.92 1.88 14.13
C CYS A 46 -8.65 3.34 13.74
N TYR A 47 -7.41 3.75 13.95
CA TYR A 47 -6.90 5.04 13.49
C TYR A 47 -5.61 4.81 12.69
N VAL A 48 -5.27 5.74 11.80
CA VAL A 48 -4.12 5.62 10.89
C VAL A 48 -3.11 6.70 11.20
N ARG A 49 -1.83 6.32 11.36
CA ARG A 49 -0.71 7.26 11.53
C ARG A 49 0.59 6.69 10.95
N LYS A 50 1.62 7.54 10.88
CA LYS A 50 2.97 7.10 10.53
C LYS A 50 3.50 6.12 11.59
N ILE A 51 4.27 5.13 11.13
CA ILE A 51 4.98 4.18 12.00
C ILE A 51 6.27 4.83 12.51
N GLU A 52 6.49 4.76 13.82
CA GLU A 52 7.66 5.33 14.49
C GLU A 52 8.87 4.38 14.46
N ASP A 53 10.08 4.92 14.66
CA ASP A 53 11.33 4.14 14.59
C ASP A 53 11.39 3.01 15.63
N ASN A 54 10.82 3.22 16.81
CA ASN A 54 10.71 2.24 17.89
C ASN A 54 9.61 1.18 17.67
N GLU A 55 8.82 1.26 16.59
CA GLU A 55 7.70 0.33 16.32
C GLU A 55 8.02 -0.72 15.24
N ILE A 56 9.27 -0.80 14.82
CA ILE A 56 9.72 -1.66 13.73
C ILE A 56 9.47 -3.16 14.01
N GLU A 57 9.60 -3.58 15.26
CA GLU A 57 9.32 -4.96 15.69
C GLU A 57 7.83 -5.29 15.61
N LYS A 58 6.96 -4.33 15.96
CA LYS A 58 5.50 -4.47 15.79
C LYS A 58 5.15 -4.59 14.31
N MET A 59 5.77 -3.79 13.46
CA MET A 59 5.60 -3.85 12.01
C MET A 59 6.05 -5.20 11.44
N TYR A 60 7.20 -5.70 11.88
CA TYR A 60 7.68 -7.01 11.44
C TYR A 60 6.78 -8.16 11.92
N SER A 61 6.29 -8.10 13.15
CA SER A 61 5.31 -9.08 13.67
C SER A 61 4.02 -9.07 12.83
N CYS A 62 3.54 -7.88 12.45
CA CYS A 62 2.40 -7.72 11.54
C CYS A 62 2.69 -8.32 10.16
N TYR A 63 3.88 -8.08 9.60
CA TYR A 63 4.33 -8.70 8.35
C TYR A 63 4.33 -10.23 8.42
N GLN A 64 4.90 -10.82 9.49
CA GLN A 64 4.92 -12.27 9.67
C GLN A 64 3.50 -12.86 9.76
N ALA A 65 2.60 -12.19 10.48
CA ALA A 65 1.20 -12.62 10.59
C ALA A 65 0.46 -12.57 9.25
N ALA A 66 0.72 -11.55 8.42
CA ALA A 66 0.18 -11.46 7.06
C ALA A 66 0.78 -12.54 6.15
N TYR A 67 2.10 -12.76 6.22
CA TYR A 67 2.82 -13.72 5.39
C TYR A 67 2.36 -15.17 5.62
N LYS A 68 2.09 -15.55 6.87
CA LYS A 68 1.59 -16.90 7.24
C LYS A 68 0.34 -17.33 6.49
N ARG A 69 -0.44 -16.38 5.95
CA ARG A 69 -1.65 -16.65 5.16
C ARG A 69 -1.37 -17.04 3.71
N TYR A 70 -0.15 -16.84 3.24
CA TYR A 70 0.27 -17.14 1.88
C TYR A 70 1.09 -18.44 1.85
N GLU A 71 0.42 -19.56 1.61
CA GLU A 71 1.04 -20.92 1.63
C GLU A 71 2.17 -21.09 0.59
N LYS A 72 2.14 -20.33 -0.50
CA LYS A 72 3.08 -20.44 -1.63
C LYS A 72 3.98 -19.22 -1.81
N ALA A 73 4.03 -18.33 -0.83
CA ALA A 73 4.93 -17.19 -0.93
C ALA A 73 6.39 -17.68 -0.75
N ASP A 74 7.25 -17.30 -1.68
CA ASP A 74 8.70 -17.57 -1.69
C ASP A 74 9.55 -16.31 -1.43
N ASN A 75 8.89 -15.19 -1.14
CA ASN A 75 9.49 -13.87 -0.97
C ASN A 75 9.51 -13.42 0.50
N PHE A 76 9.69 -14.37 1.43
CA PHE A 76 9.85 -14.05 2.85
C PHE A 76 11.08 -13.17 3.05
N ARG A 77 10.91 -12.09 3.80
CA ARG A 77 11.99 -11.16 4.14
C ARG A 77 12.33 -11.29 5.61
N SER A 78 13.62 -11.34 5.91
CA SER A 78 14.09 -11.37 7.30
C SER A 78 13.83 -10.03 7.99
N PHE A 79 13.91 -10.05 9.33
CA PHE A 79 13.78 -8.83 10.12
C PHE A 79 14.85 -7.80 9.74
N GLU A 80 16.08 -8.24 9.54
CA GLU A 80 17.23 -7.41 9.19
C GLU A 80 17.02 -6.70 7.84
N SER A 81 16.50 -7.43 6.85
CA SER A 81 16.20 -6.87 5.53
C SER A 81 15.12 -5.78 5.60
N ILE A 82 14.02 -6.06 6.31
CA ILE A 82 12.94 -5.08 6.50
C ILE A 82 13.42 -3.89 7.34
N LYS A 83 14.25 -4.16 8.35
CA LYS A 83 14.80 -3.14 9.25
C LYS A 83 15.70 -2.18 8.50
N ASP A 84 16.62 -2.69 7.69
CA ASP A 84 17.51 -1.86 6.88
C ASP A 84 16.70 -0.99 5.91
N GLU A 85 15.74 -1.57 5.18
CA GLU A 85 14.87 -0.81 4.27
C GLU A 85 14.11 0.31 4.99
N PHE A 86 13.52 -0.02 6.14
CA PHE A 86 12.76 0.93 6.93
C PHE A 86 13.64 2.05 7.49
N LEU A 87 14.85 1.77 7.98
CA LEU A 87 15.77 2.81 8.45
C LEU A 87 16.24 3.71 7.29
N ASN A 88 16.45 3.12 6.11
CA ASN A 88 16.84 3.84 4.89
C ASN A 88 15.69 4.61 4.21
N ARG A 89 14.46 4.53 4.72
CA ARG A 89 13.27 5.16 4.12
C ARG A 89 13.37 6.67 3.95
N LYS A 90 14.07 7.36 4.87
CA LYS A 90 14.25 8.82 4.85
C LYS A 90 15.00 9.29 3.60
N ASN A 91 15.96 8.48 3.12
CA ASN A 91 16.73 8.77 1.92
C ASN A 91 15.98 8.41 0.63
N LYS A 92 14.84 7.73 0.76
CA LYS A 92 14.07 7.12 -0.33
C LYS A 92 12.72 7.78 -0.57
N ASN A 93 12.41 8.89 0.11
CA ASN A 93 11.09 9.52 0.09
C ASN A 93 9.95 8.51 0.35
N MET A 94 10.20 7.57 1.26
CA MET A 94 9.29 6.48 1.58
C MET A 94 8.67 6.68 2.97
N PHE A 95 7.34 6.54 3.04
CA PHE A 95 6.56 6.75 4.25
C PHE A 95 5.82 5.48 4.63
N TYR A 96 5.95 5.04 5.87
CA TYR A 96 5.21 3.90 6.40
C TYR A 96 4.07 4.39 7.27
N TYR A 97 2.87 3.87 7.01
CA TYR A 97 1.67 4.11 7.78
C TYR A 97 1.13 2.80 8.33
N GLY A 98 0.62 2.86 9.54
CA GLY A 98 -0.04 1.74 10.22
C GLY A 98 -1.48 2.09 10.56
N ALA A 99 -2.37 1.11 10.48
CA ALA A 99 -3.68 1.16 11.11
C ALA A 99 -3.60 0.49 12.47
N PHE A 100 -3.94 1.23 13.52
CA PHE A 100 -3.85 0.83 14.91
C PHE A 100 -5.24 0.67 15.50
N GLU A 101 -5.47 -0.40 16.25
CA GLU A 101 -6.71 -0.59 17.00
C GLU A 101 -6.86 0.49 18.07
N LEU A 102 -8.07 1.05 18.23
CA LEU A 102 -8.33 2.11 19.19
C LEU A 102 -8.15 1.67 20.65
N GLU A 103 -8.57 0.45 20.98
CA GLU A 103 -8.61 -0.03 22.37
C GLU A 103 -7.21 -0.45 22.88
N THR A 104 -6.48 -1.22 22.07
CA THR A 104 -5.20 -1.81 22.49
C THR A 104 -3.98 -1.07 21.96
N ASN A 105 -4.18 -0.14 21.03
CA ASN A 105 -3.10 0.48 20.26
C ASN A 105 -2.22 -0.53 19.50
N SER A 106 -2.77 -1.71 19.18
CA SER A 106 -2.07 -2.75 18.44
C SER A 106 -2.06 -2.44 16.94
N LEU A 107 -0.92 -2.67 16.29
CA LEU A 107 -0.80 -2.53 14.84
C LEU A 107 -1.52 -3.69 14.13
N ILE A 108 -2.55 -3.38 13.35
CA ILE A 108 -3.37 -4.36 12.64
C ILE A 108 -2.79 -4.64 11.26
N VAL A 109 -2.43 -3.58 10.55
CA VAL A 109 -1.90 -3.62 9.18
C VAL A 109 -1.01 -2.40 8.95
N PHE A 110 -0.04 -2.52 8.06
CA PHE A 110 0.74 -1.40 7.58
C PHE A 110 0.79 -1.36 6.06
N PHE A 111 1.10 -0.18 5.53
CA PHE A 111 1.41 0.05 4.12
C PHE A 111 2.51 1.11 4.03
N TYR A 112 3.18 1.17 2.89
CA TYR A 112 4.14 2.22 2.60
C TYR A 112 3.84 2.92 1.28
N LEU A 113 4.25 4.17 1.19
CA LEU A 113 4.08 5.04 0.04
C LEU A 113 5.47 5.50 -0.39
N TYR A 114 5.72 5.48 -1.70
CA TYR A 114 6.94 6.01 -2.30
C TYR A 114 6.58 7.28 -3.07
N LEU A 115 7.17 8.42 -2.71
CA LEU A 115 6.99 9.65 -3.47
C LEU A 115 8.09 9.76 -4.52
N LEU A 116 7.68 9.66 -5.80
CA LEU A 116 8.57 9.95 -6.91
C LEU A 116 8.86 11.45 -6.93
N SER A 117 10.13 11.80 -6.79
CA SER A 117 10.57 13.20 -6.78
C SER A 117 10.78 13.62 -8.23
N GLY A 118 9.83 14.38 -8.78
CA GLY A 118 9.95 15.07 -10.06
C GLY A 118 9.58 14.25 -11.30
N ILE A 119 8.27 14.15 -11.59
CA ILE A 119 7.73 14.18 -12.96
C ILE A 119 6.33 14.82 -12.87
N PHE A 120 6.27 16.15 -12.90
CA PHE A 120 5.21 16.97 -13.49
C PHE A 120 5.79 18.37 -13.74
#